data_AF-A0A926WKT0-F1
#
_entry.id   AF-A0A926WKT0-F1
#
_cell.length_a   1.000
_cell.length_b   1.000
_cell.length_c   1.000
_cell.angle_alpha   90.00
_cell.angle_beta   90.00
_cell.angle_gamma   90.00
#
_symmetry.space_group_name_H-M   'P 1'
#
loop_
_entity.id
_entity.type
_entity.pdbx_description
1 polymer ?
#
loop_
_entity_poly.entity_id
_entity_poly.type
_entity_poly.pdbx_seq_one_letter_code
_entity_poly.pdbx_strand_id
1 'polypeptide(L)'
;MTNINITLPESLQGFIEQQIAEGGYNSASEYLQHLIIQEARRKSKGSLERLLISEEEIESTLDELADDFAACVGANAPILSDYAVSRESIFEDHF
;
A
#
# COMPACT_ATOMS: atom_id res chain seq x y z
N MET A 1 -10.61 -14.51 19.66
CA MET A 1 -11.12 -15.23 18.46
C MET A 1 -12.61 -14.93 18.33
N THR A 2 -13.05 -14.42 17.18
CA THR A 2 -14.46 -14.26 16.84
C THR A 2 -14.94 -15.52 16.13
N ASN A 3 -16.10 -16.06 16.54
CA ASN A 3 -16.69 -17.25 15.91
C ASN A 3 -17.77 -16.80 14.93
N ILE A 4 -17.68 -17.24 13.67
CA ILE A 4 -18.64 -16.96 12.62
C ILE A 4 -19.18 -18.29 12.14
N ASN A 5 -20.49 -18.46 12.21
CA ASN A 5 -21.15 -19.66 11.72
C ASN A 5 -21.67 -19.40 10.30
N ILE A 6 -21.28 -20.24 9.35
CA ILE A 6 -21.55 -20.05 7.93
C ILE A 6 -22.18 -21.33 7.40
N THR A 7 -23.36 -21.22 6.81
CA THR A 7 -24.05 -22.34 6.17
C THR A 7 -23.72 -22.32 4.69
N LEU A 8 -23.21 -23.44 4.18
CA LEU A 8 -22.83 -23.59 2.78
C LEU A 8 -23.76 -24.58 2.08
N PRO A 9 -24.08 -24.40 0.79
CA PRO A 9 -24.79 -25.39 -0.01
C PRO A 9 -23.97 -26.66 -0.18
N GLU A 10 -24.62 -27.82 -0.28
CA GLU A 10 -23.96 -29.12 -0.55
C GLU A 10 -23.09 -29.10 -1.81
N SER A 11 -23.48 -28.32 -2.83
CA SER A 11 -22.70 -28.16 -4.06
C SER A 11 -21.31 -27.57 -3.84
N LEU A 12 -21.12 -26.78 -2.77
CA LEU A 12 -19.83 -26.23 -2.38
C LEU A 12 -19.04 -27.15 -1.45
N GLN A 13 -19.69 -28.12 -0.79
CA GLN A 13 -19.01 -29.04 0.12
C GLN A 13 -17.98 -29.91 -0.63
N GLY A 14 -18.38 -30.50 -1.76
CA GLY A 14 -17.46 -31.32 -2.57
C GLY A 14 -16.27 -30.53 -3.13
N PHE A 15 -16.50 -29.26 -3.49
CA PHE A 15 -15.41 -28.37 -3.90
C PHE A 15 -14.44 -28.09 -2.74
N ILE A 16 -14.97 -27.80 -1.55
CA ILE A 16 -14.14 -27.54 -0.38
C ILE A 16 -13.34 -28.79 0.03
N GLU A 17 -13.95 -29.98 0.02
CA GLU A 17 -13.24 -31.24 0.31
C GLU A 17 -12.09 -31.49 -0.66
N GLN A 18 -12.28 -31.20 -1.95
CA GLN A 18 -11.21 -31.28 -2.94
C GLN A 18 -10.10 -30.24 -2.64
N GLN A 19 -10.45 -29.00 -2.32
CA GLN A 19 -9.48 -27.95 -1.99
C GLN A 19 -8.72 -28.24 -0.67
N ILE A 20 -9.37 -28.90 0.29
CA ILE A 20 -8.72 -29.39 1.52
C ILE A 20 -7.68 -30.45 1.18
N ALA A 21 -8.03 -31.42 0.33
CA ALA A 21 -7.14 -32.50 -0.08
C ALA A 21 -5.96 -32.01 -0.93
N GLU A 22 -6.20 -31.08 -1.86
CA GLU A 22 -5.18 -30.48 -2.72
C GLU A 22 -4.27 -29.49 -1.95
N GLY A 23 -4.87 -28.69 -1.06
CA GLY A 23 -4.18 -27.64 -0.32
C GLY A 23 -3.57 -28.08 1.01
N GLY A 24 -3.82 -29.32 1.45
CA GLY A 24 -3.29 -29.85 2.71
C GLY A 24 -3.90 -29.21 3.96
N TYR A 25 -5.12 -28.68 3.88
CA TYR A 25 -5.82 -28.09 5.02
C TYR A 25 -6.39 -29.20 5.92
N ASN A 26 -6.56 -28.95 7.21
CA ASN A 26 -7.12 -29.90 8.17
C ASN A 26 -8.65 -29.79 8.31
N SER A 27 -9.24 -28.68 7.86
CA SER A 27 -10.68 -28.44 7.96
C SER A 27 -11.15 -27.39 6.96
N ALA A 28 -12.45 -27.44 6.62
CA ALA A 28 -13.12 -26.40 5.83
C ALA A 28 -12.99 -25.02 6.46
N SER A 29 -13.05 -24.94 7.79
CA SER A 29 -12.88 -23.67 8.52
C SER A 29 -11.49 -23.07 8.34
N GLU A 30 -10.45 -23.91 8.26
CA GLU A 30 -9.07 -23.48 8.03
C GLU A 30 -8.89 -22.97 6.60
N TYR A 31 -9.40 -23.71 5.61
CA TYR A 31 -9.40 -23.29 4.21
C TYR A 31 -10.11 -21.94 4.02
N LEU A 32 -11.32 -21.80 4.59
CA LEU A 32 -12.10 -20.57 4.50
C LEU A 32 -11.43 -19.40 5.21
N GLN A 33 -10.81 -19.63 6.36
CA GLN A 33 -10.04 -18.59 7.06
C GLN A 33 -8.87 -18.12 6.18
N HIS A 34 -8.13 -19.05 5.57
CA HIS A 34 -7.04 -18.73 4.66
C HIS A 34 -7.54 -17.90 3.47
N LEU A 35 -8.66 -18.30 2.86
CA LEU A 35 -9.28 -17.59 1.76
C LEU A 35 -9.68 -16.15 2.15
N ILE A 36 -10.30 -15.97 3.31
CA ILE A 36 -10.71 -14.65 3.83
C ILE A 36 -9.48 -13.76 4.10
N ILE A 37 -8.43 -14.32 4.70
CA ILE A 37 -7.18 -13.57 4.97
C ILE A 37 -6.52 -13.15 3.65
N GLN A 38 -6.48 -14.04 2.65
CA GLN A 38 -5.92 -13.74 1.35
C GLN A 38 -6.71 -12.66 0.62
N GLU A 39 -8.04 -12.73 0.65
CA GLU A 39 -8.92 -11.69 0.11
C GLU A 39 -8.77 -10.34 0.82
N ALA A 40 -8.68 -10.35 2.15
CA ALA A 40 -8.44 -9.15 2.94
C ALA A 40 -7.10 -8.50 2.59
N ARG A 41 -6.03 -9.30 2.44
CA ARG A 41 -4.72 -8.83 1.99
C ARG A 41 -4.77 -8.27 0.58
N ARG A 42 -5.47 -8.93 -0.35
CA ARG A 42 -5.62 -8.47 -1.74
C ARG A 42 -6.33 -7.11 -1.80
N LYS A 43 -7.42 -6.95 -1.06
CA LYS A 43 -8.13 -5.66 -0.96
C LYS A 43 -7.28 -4.59 -0.29
N SER A 44 -6.56 -4.92 0.78
CA SER A 44 -5.68 -3.97 1.46
C SER A 44 -4.53 -3.52 0.57
N LYS A 45 -3.93 -4.42 -0.22
CA LYS A 45 -2.88 -4.08 -1.18
C LYS A 45 -3.40 -3.18 -2.30
N GLY A 46 -4.58 -3.50 -2.84
CA GLY A 46 -5.24 -2.63 -3.83
C GLY A 46 -5.62 -1.25 -3.28
N SER A 47 -5.98 -1.15 -2.00
CA SER A 47 -6.20 0.14 -1.34
C SER A 47 -4.90 0.91 -1.11
N LEU A 48 -3.79 0.22 -0.80
CA LEU A 48 -2.48 0.86 -0.64
C LEU A 48 -1.99 1.40 -1.99
N GLU A 49 -2.10 0.62 -3.06
CA GLU A 49 -1.76 1.07 -4.43
C GLU A 49 -2.65 2.23 -4.90
N ARG A 50 -3.89 2.32 -4.41
CA ARG A 50 -4.80 3.45 -4.68
C ARG A 50 -4.49 4.71 -3.84
N LEU A 51 -3.71 4.57 -2.76
CA LEU A 51 -3.26 5.67 -1.88
C LEU A 51 -1.83 6.12 -2.20
N LEU A 52 -1.10 5.38 -3.03
CA LEU A 52 0.17 5.84 -3.57
C LEU A 52 -0.15 6.87 -4.65
N ILE A 53 -0.06 8.14 -4.28
CA ILE A 53 0.08 9.25 -5.22
C ILE A 53 1.22 8.88 -6.18
N SER A 54 0.98 8.96 -7.49
CA SER A 54 2.00 8.65 -8.49
C SER A 54 3.22 9.53 -8.27
N GLU A 55 4.42 9.03 -8.54
CA GLU A 55 5.65 9.82 -8.50
C GLU A 55 5.53 11.09 -9.36
N GLU A 56 4.86 10.97 -10.51
CA GLU A 56 4.54 12.08 -11.42
C GLU A 56 3.59 13.13 -10.80
N GLU A 57 2.65 12.69 -9.95
CA GLU A 57 1.73 13.60 -9.25
C GLU A 57 2.43 14.28 -8.06
N ILE A 58 3.42 13.62 -7.44
CA ILE A 58 4.30 14.24 -6.44
C ILE A 58 5.21 15.28 -7.11
N GLU A 59 5.83 14.97 -8.25
CA GLU A 59 6.66 15.93 -8.99
C GLU A 59 5.86 17.18 -9.40
N SER A 60 4.66 16.98 -9.97
CA SER A 60 3.81 18.11 -10.37
C SER A 60 3.39 18.99 -9.19
N THR A 61 3.15 18.40 -8.01
CA THR A 61 2.77 19.18 -6.81
C THR A 61 3.97 19.90 -6.17
N LEU A 62 5.18 19.35 -6.30
CA LEU A 62 6.42 20.01 -5.87
C LEU A 62 6.77 21.21 -6.77
N ASP A 63 6.60 21.08 -8.09
CA ASP A 63 6.83 22.18 -9.03
C ASP A 63 5.87 23.35 -8.78
N GLU A 64 4.57 23.07 -8.58
CA GLU A 64 3.57 24.10 -8.22
C GLU A 64 3.93 24.82 -6.92
N LEU A 65 4.38 24.08 -5.90
CA LEU A 65 4.81 24.64 -4.63
C LEU A 65 6.08 25.50 -4.76
N ALA A 66 7.02 25.10 -5.62
CA ALA A 66 8.24 25.85 -5.88
C ALA A 66 7.95 27.19 -6.57
N ASP A 67 7.02 27.20 -7.52
CA ASP A 67 6.56 28.40 -8.21
C ASP A 67 5.86 29.37 -7.23
N ASP A 68 4.98 28.85 -6.36
CA ASP A 68 4.30 29.63 -5.32
C ASP A 68 5.30 30.22 -4.32
N PHE A 69 6.30 29.45 -3.92
CA PHE A 69 7.38 29.95 -3.06
C PHE A 69 8.17 31.07 -3.74
N ALA A 70 8.54 30.90 -5.01
CA ALA A 70 9.24 31.93 -5.78
C ALA A 70 8.40 33.20 -5.91
N ALA A 71 7.08 33.07 -6.11
CA ALA A 71 6.16 34.20 -6.12
C ALA A 71 6.05 34.91 -4.76
N CYS A 72 6.13 34.17 -3.65
CA CYS A 72 6.03 34.71 -2.31
C CYS A 72 7.31 35.42 -1.84
N VAL A 73 8.48 34.89 -2.20
CA VAL A 73 9.78 35.39 -1.71
C VAL A 73 10.42 36.42 -2.66
N GLY A 74 10.09 36.37 -3.96
CA GLY A 74 10.55 37.35 -4.95
C GLY A 74 12.07 37.55 -4.94
N ALA A 75 12.53 38.80 -4.84
CA ALA A 75 13.96 39.15 -4.80
C ALA A 75 14.70 38.75 -3.52
N ASN A 76 13.99 38.25 -2.49
CA ASN A 76 14.60 37.78 -1.23
C ASN A 76 14.78 36.25 -1.23
N ALA A 77 14.66 35.59 -2.39
CA ALA A 77 14.82 34.14 -2.48
C ALA A 77 16.18 33.75 -1.86
N PRO A 78 16.20 32.85 -0.86
CA PRO A 78 17.45 32.44 -0.24
C PRO A 78 18.32 31.79 -1.31
N ILE A 79 19.56 32.27 -1.43
CA ILE A 79 20.56 31.64 -2.29
C ILE A 79 20.90 30.31 -1.63
N LEU A 80 20.45 29.21 -2.22
CA LEU A 80 20.83 27.88 -1.73
C LEU A 80 22.33 27.71 -1.91
N SER A 81 23.01 27.21 -0.88
CA SER A 81 24.42 26.87 -1.00
C SER A 81 24.60 25.70 -1.98
N ASP A 82 25.75 25.62 -2.65
CA ASP A 82 26.11 24.47 -3.49
C ASP A 82 25.94 23.12 -2.76
N TYR A 83 26.08 23.14 -1.43
CA TYR A 83 25.83 21.99 -0.57
C TYR A 83 24.35 21.56 -0.52
N ALA A 84 23.42 22.51 -0.39
CA ALA A 84 21.99 22.23 -0.33
C ALA A 84 21.40 21.76 -1.69
N VAL A 85 22.06 22.12 -2.80
CA VAL A 85 21.68 21.69 -4.17
C VAL A 85 22.27 20.31 -4.52
N SER A 86 23.27 19.85 -3.76
CA SER A 86 23.96 18.58 -4.04
C SER A 86 23.18 17.40 -3.47
N ARG A 87 23.16 16.27 -4.21
CA ARG A 87 22.58 14.99 -3.74
C ARG A 87 23.27 14.41 -2.50
N GLU A 88 24.31 15.03 -1.97
CA GLU A 88 24.94 14.67 -0.70
C GLU A 88 24.05 15.02 0.51
N SER A 89 23.24 16.08 0.44
CA SER A 89 22.35 16.51 1.54
C SER A 89 21.18 15.54 1.81
N ILE A 90 20.72 14.81 0.78
CA ILE A 90 19.61 13.86 0.91
C ILE A 90 20.03 12.51 1.52
N PHE A 91 21.32 12.30 1.78
CA PHE A 91 21.86 11.09 2.39
C PHE A 91 22.60 11.36 3.72
N GLU A 92 22.38 12.51 4.36
CA GLU A 92 22.91 12.71 5.71
C GLU A 92 22.19 11.80 6.70
N ASP A 93 22.85 10.69 7.06
CA ASP A 93 22.50 9.86 8.21
C ASP A 93 22.59 10.70 9.49
N HIS A 94 21.44 11.19 9.95
CA HIS A 94 21.33 11.75 11.30
C HIS A 94 21.40 10.60 12.32
N PHE A 95 22.62 10.33 12.83
CA PHE A 95 22.86 9.48 14.00
C PHE A 95 22.63 10.21 15.32
#